data_AF-A0A937CI21-F1
#
_entry.id   AF-A0A937CI21-F1
#
_cell.length_a   1.000
_cell.length_b   1.000
_cell.length_c   1.000
_cell.angle_alpha   90.00
_cell.angle_beta   90.00
_cell.angle_gamma   90.00
#
_symmetry.space_group_name_H-M   'P 1'
#
loop_
_entity.id
_entity.type
_entity.pdbx_description
1 polymer ?
#
loop_
_entity_poly.entity_id
_entity_poly.type
_entity_poly.pdbx_seq_one_letter_code
_entity_poly.pdbx_strand_id
1 'polypeptide(L)'
;MEISAWVYEQSGIELPVERMIFDRYKSDSCQGRVFYRGPVTPTSPKQMPRIKLDLTARELVAELPVMNLVNHTYSDLPGDRIHIQCYTYIEVFAEKIRALAERTRPRDLYDVINFFRRPESKNLATDVRRVLQKKCDFKGISMPTLANLESHREACFAGWTAQLAHQLQALPPFESFWDELQAFFNWLEHPEIVIQTLQDIPSQRGTTHDTTPLDIWRYGSGTPGLSMLDRIRFAAANHLCVEILYTREDGQRNTYIIEPYSLRRNVDSHLLIYALKHPTKDIRAFRTDRIIEAKVTSQSFIPSYRVEFLPAGPLNTSISVTGSSQASLGVPKEVRSTPVTSI
;
A
#
# COMPACT_ATOMS: atom_id res chain seq x y z
N MET A 1 -27.00 14.59 -11.28
CA MET A 1 -28.17 14.32 -10.40
C MET A 1 -28.34 12.83 -10.17
N GLU A 2 -28.28 12.01 -11.22
CA GLU A 2 -28.44 10.55 -11.13
C GLU A 2 -27.53 9.87 -10.09
N ILE A 3 -26.23 10.16 -10.09
CA ILE A 3 -25.28 9.53 -9.14
C ILE A 3 -25.61 9.86 -7.67
N SER A 4 -25.99 11.11 -7.35
CA SER A 4 -26.29 11.49 -5.96
C SER A 4 -27.54 10.77 -5.45
N ALA A 5 -28.60 10.75 -6.26
CA ALA A 5 -29.82 10.03 -5.94
C ALA A 5 -29.58 8.52 -5.80
N TRP A 6 -28.82 7.94 -6.73
CA TRP A 6 -28.46 6.53 -6.70
C TRP A 6 -27.66 6.17 -5.45
N VAL A 7 -26.64 6.96 -5.06
CA VAL A 7 -25.87 6.71 -3.83
C VAL A 7 -26.77 6.77 -2.59
N TYR A 8 -27.68 7.75 -2.53
CA TYR A 8 -28.62 7.86 -1.42
C TYR A 8 -29.54 6.63 -1.32
N GLU A 9 -30.09 6.17 -2.45
CA GLU A 9 -30.96 5.00 -2.49
C GLU A 9 -30.22 3.71 -2.06
N GLN A 10 -28.96 3.55 -2.49
CA GLN A 10 -28.19 2.33 -2.20
C GLN A 10 -27.58 2.30 -0.79
N SER A 11 -27.33 3.46 -0.17
CA SER A 11 -26.52 3.52 1.07
C SER A 11 -27.04 4.48 2.15
N GLY A 12 -28.04 5.31 1.85
CA GLY A 12 -28.49 6.40 2.72
C GLY A 12 -27.48 7.55 2.84
N ILE A 13 -26.35 7.50 2.13
CA ILE A 13 -25.36 8.58 2.10
C ILE A 13 -25.85 9.68 1.17
N GLU A 14 -26.01 10.89 1.70
CA GLU A 14 -26.36 12.05 0.87
C GLU A 14 -25.10 12.64 0.26
N LEU A 15 -25.14 12.91 -1.05
CA LEU A 15 -24.12 13.66 -1.76
C LEU A 15 -24.71 14.98 -2.28
N PRO A 16 -24.62 16.10 -1.54
CA PRO A 16 -25.24 17.35 -1.95
C PRO A 16 -24.65 17.83 -3.28
N VAL A 17 -25.48 17.89 -4.33
CA VAL A 17 -25.04 18.15 -5.71
C VAL A 17 -24.38 19.52 -5.83
N GLU A 18 -24.89 20.51 -5.12
CA GLU A 18 -24.35 21.87 -5.06
C GLU A 18 -22.97 21.96 -4.39
N ARG A 19 -22.53 20.88 -3.74
CA ARG A 19 -21.20 20.76 -3.13
C ARG A 19 -20.28 19.81 -3.89
N MET A 20 -20.67 19.33 -5.05
CA MET A 20 -19.78 18.62 -5.97
C MET A 20 -18.97 19.66 -6.75
N ILE A 21 -17.73 19.89 -6.34
CA ILE A 21 -16.87 20.91 -6.93
C ILE A 21 -15.82 20.24 -7.80
N PHE A 22 -15.77 20.58 -9.08
CA PHE A 22 -14.77 20.06 -10.02
C PHE A 22 -13.98 21.19 -10.66
N ASP A 23 -12.71 21.29 -10.29
CA ASP A 23 -11.76 22.24 -10.85
C ASP A 23 -11.11 21.59 -12.10
N ARG A 24 -11.57 21.97 -13.31
CA ARG A 24 -11.06 21.42 -14.58
C ARG A 24 -9.82 22.16 -15.04
N TYR A 25 -8.81 21.41 -15.45
CA TYR A 25 -7.56 21.93 -16.00
C TYR A 25 -7.58 21.93 -17.54
N LYS A 26 -6.66 22.66 -18.16
CA LYS A 26 -6.50 22.72 -19.64
C LYS A 26 -6.15 21.36 -20.28
N SER A 27 -5.71 20.39 -19.49
CA SER A 27 -5.28 19.06 -19.94
C SER A 27 -6.41 18.03 -20.02
N ASP A 28 -7.67 18.45 -19.90
CA ASP A 28 -8.84 17.58 -19.67
C ASP A 28 -8.80 16.75 -18.37
N SER A 29 -7.79 17.00 -17.52
CA SER A 29 -7.74 16.52 -16.14
C SER A 29 -8.60 17.42 -15.25
N CYS A 30 -9.05 16.93 -14.10
CA CYS A 30 -9.72 17.76 -13.10
C CYS A 30 -9.48 17.26 -11.68
N GLN A 31 -9.67 18.17 -10.72
CA GLN A 31 -9.71 17.83 -9.31
C GLN A 31 -11.14 18.00 -8.81
N GLY A 32 -11.75 16.89 -8.38
CA GLY A 32 -13.07 16.84 -7.78
C GLY A 32 -13.01 16.88 -6.26
N ARG A 33 -14.02 17.50 -5.64
CA ARG A 33 -14.33 17.41 -4.22
C ARG A 33 -15.80 17.06 -4.10
N VAL A 34 -16.08 15.88 -3.56
CA VAL A 34 -17.44 15.38 -3.32
C VAL A 34 -17.65 15.35 -1.82
N PHE A 35 -18.48 16.26 -1.33
CA PHE A 35 -18.87 16.28 0.08
C PHE A 35 -20.01 15.29 0.31
N TYR A 36 -20.04 14.67 1.48
CA TYR A 36 -21.05 13.67 1.80
C TYR A 36 -21.57 13.80 3.23
N ARG A 37 -22.84 13.43 3.42
CA ARG A 37 -23.46 13.26 4.74
C ARG A 37 -23.75 11.77 4.94
N GLY A 38 -22.99 11.15 5.82
CA GLY A 38 -23.29 9.82 6.37
C GLY A 38 -23.93 9.89 7.77
N PRO A 39 -24.13 8.73 8.40
CA PRO A 39 -24.81 8.61 9.71
C PRO A 39 -24.14 9.39 10.85
N VAL A 40 -22.83 9.61 10.77
CA VAL A 40 -22.01 10.31 11.79
C VAL A 40 -21.40 11.58 11.18
N THR A 41 -22.24 12.45 10.61
CA THR A 41 -21.78 13.72 10.03
C THR A 41 -22.06 14.87 10.98
N PRO A 42 -21.08 15.76 11.26
CA PRO A 42 -21.32 16.97 12.03
C PRO A 42 -22.47 17.78 11.42
N THR A 43 -23.36 18.31 12.27
CA THR A 43 -24.54 19.06 11.83
C THR A 43 -24.18 20.31 11.02
N SER A 44 -22.97 20.85 11.22
CA SER A 44 -22.47 22.02 10.50
C SER A 44 -22.03 21.68 9.08
N PRO A 45 -22.62 22.33 8.05
CA PRO A 45 -22.18 22.14 6.66
C PRO A 45 -20.72 22.50 6.40
N LYS A 46 -20.08 23.34 7.25
CA LYS A 46 -18.66 23.70 7.11
C LYS A 46 -17.70 22.57 7.51
N GLN A 47 -18.20 21.56 8.23
CA GLN A 47 -17.42 20.43 8.75
C GLN A 47 -17.75 19.11 8.04
N MET A 48 -18.49 19.17 6.93
CA MET A 48 -18.86 17.98 6.18
C MET A 48 -17.61 17.30 5.61
N PRO A 49 -17.46 15.97 5.78
CA PRO A 49 -16.35 15.25 5.19
C PRO A 49 -16.43 15.29 3.67
N ARG A 50 -15.29 15.09 3.02
CA ARG A 50 -15.18 15.11 1.56
C ARG A 50 -14.27 14.03 1.04
N ILE A 51 -14.61 13.52 -0.13
CA ILE A 51 -13.76 12.70 -0.97
C ILE A 51 -13.10 13.62 -1.98
N LYS A 52 -11.76 13.60 -2.01
CA LYS A 52 -10.99 14.31 -3.03
C LYS A 52 -10.70 13.34 -4.17
N LEU A 53 -11.04 13.74 -5.39
CA LEU A 53 -10.82 12.98 -6.61
C LEU A 53 -9.78 13.72 -7.45
N ASP A 54 -8.72 13.04 -7.86
CA ASP A 54 -7.76 13.55 -8.83
C ASP A 54 -7.94 12.72 -10.11
N LEU A 55 -8.57 13.32 -11.14
CA LEU A 55 -8.89 12.66 -12.40
C LEU A 55 -7.93 13.14 -13.48
N THR A 56 -7.22 12.22 -14.13
CA THR A 56 -6.22 12.54 -15.15
C THR A 56 -6.60 11.96 -16.50
N ALA A 57 -6.52 12.79 -17.54
CA ALA A 57 -6.69 12.37 -18.94
C ALA A 57 -5.34 12.25 -19.69
N ARG A 58 -4.22 12.54 -19.02
CA ARG A 58 -2.87 12.57 -19.62
C ARG A 58 -1.88 11.67 -18.86
N GLU A 59 -2.32 10.45 -18.61
CA GLU A 59 -1.52 9.37 -18.08
C GLU A 59 -1.45 8.25 -19.11
N LEU A 60 -0.25 7.69 -19.33
CA LEU A 60 -0.10 6.44 -20.04
C LEU A 60 -0.31 5.29 -19.05
N VAL A 61 -1.39 4.55 -19.25
CA VAL A 61 -1.64 3.27 -18.58
C VAL A 61 -1.13 2.16 -19.50
N ALA A 62 0.01 1.55 -19.16
CA ALA A 62 0.74 0.67 -20.08
C ALA A 62 0.31 -0.81 -20.00
N GLU A 63 -0.27 -1.22 -18.86
CA GLU A 63 -0.83 -2.54 -18.61
C GLU A 63 -2.37 -2.49 -18.59
N LEU A 64 -3.02 -3.64 -18.83
CA LEU A 64 -4.47 -3.74 -18.62
C LEU A 64 -4.81 -3.65 -17.12
N PRO A 65 -5.93 -3.00 -16.75
CA PRO A 65 -6.36 -2.96 -15.36
C PRO A 65 -6.71 -4.36 -14.86
N VAL A 66 -6.55 -4.57 -13.56
CA VAL A 66 -6.93 -5.81 -12.86
C VAL A 66 -8.10 -5.55 -11.93
N MET A 67 -8.97 -6.53 -11.76
CA MET A 67 -9.99 -6.50 -10.72
C MET A 67 -9.34 -6.81 -9.38
N ASN A 68 -9.50 -5.92 -8.42
CA ASN A 68 -9.04 -6.14 -7.04
C ASN A 68 -10.22 -6.13 -6.08
N LEU A 69 -10.13 -6.94 -5.04
CA LEU A 69 -11.12 -6.97 -3.97
C LEU A 69 -10.98 -5.69 -3.14
N VAL A 70 -12.07 -4.95 -2.97
CA VAL A 70 -12.12 -3.82 -2.06
C VAL A 70 -12.11 -4.35 -0.63
N ASN A 71 -11.18 -3.86 0.18
CA ASN A 71 -11.17 -4.17 1.60
C ASN A 71 -12.41 -3.55 2.27
N HIS A 72 -13.30 -4.41 2.75
CA HIS A 72 -14.54 -4.01 3.41
C HIS A 72 -14.76 -4.89 4.64
N THR A 73 -14.77 -4.22 5.79
CA THR A 73 -14.47 -4.81 7.10
C THR A 73 -15.67 -4.75 8.03
N TYR A 74 -16.71 -4.11 7.56
CA TYR A 74 -17.97 -3.89 8.23
C TYR A 74 -18.90 -5.08 7.95
N SER A 75 -19.89 -5.27 8.81
CA SER A 75 -20.80 -6.42 8.77
C SER A 75 -21.75 -6.44 7.58
N ASP A 76 -21.88 -5.31 6.88
CA ASP A 76 -22.71 -5.08 5.70
C ASP A 76 -22.01 -5.42 4.37
N LEU A 77 -20.85 -6.09 4.42
CA LEU A 77 -20.18 -6.64 3.23
C LEU A 77 -21.17 -7.47 2.39
N PRO A 78 -21.41 -7.12 1.12
CA PRO A 78 -22.32 -7.88 0.27
C PRO A 78 -21.75 -9.26 -0.07
N GLY A 79 -22.64 -10.22 -0.34
CA GLY A 79 -22.25 -11.63 -0.54
C GLY A 79 -21.34 -11.87 -1.74
N ASP A 80 -21.50 -11.07 -2.80
CA ASP A 80 -20.65 -11.06 -4.00
C ASP A 80 -19.35 -10.25 -3.82
N ARG A 81 -19.20 -9.57 -2.67
CA ARG A 81 -18.11 -8.66 -2.33
C ARG A 81 -17.98 -7.49 -3.30
N ILE A 82 -17.21 -6.49 -2.90
CA ILE A 82 -16.99 -5.31 -3.74
C ILE A 82 -15.66 -5.47 -4.47
N HIS A 83 -15.69 -5.33 -5.79
CA HIS A 83 -14.50 -5.39 -6.64
C HIS A 83 -14.34 -4.09 -7.43
N ILE A 84 -13.09 -3.69 -7.67
CA ILE A 84 -12.76 -2.45 -8.38
C ILE A 84 -11.65 -2.67 -9.40
N GLN A 85 -11.73 -2.02 -10.56
CA GLN A 85 -10.63 -1.98 -11.52
C GLN A 85 -9.50 -1.11 -10.97
N CYS A 86 -8.30 -1.67 -10.92
CA CYS A 86 -7.11 -1.02 -10.41
C CYS A 86 -5.94 -1.21 -11.38
N TYR A 87 -4.96 -0.32 -11.25
CA TYR A 87 -3.65 -0.54 -11.83
C TYR A 87 -3.03 -1.85 -11.32
N THR A 88 -2.24 -2.51 -12.19
CA THR A 88 -1.42 -3.64 -11.76
C THR A 88 -0.33 -3.17 -10.79
N TYR A 89 0.21 -4.09 -10.00
CA TYR A 89 1.36 -3.79 -9.12
C TYR A 89 2.54 -3.18 -9.90
N ILE A 90 2.84 -3.74 -11.08
CA ILE A 90 3.90 -3.28 -11.99
C ILE A 90 3.62 -1.85 -12.47
N GLU A 91 2.39 -1.57 -12.90
CA GLU A 91 1.95 -0.25 -13.39
C GLU A 91 2.13 0.84 -12.31
N VAL A 92 1.68 0.57 -11.08
CA VAL A 92 1.84 1.50 -9.95
C VAL A 92 3.32 1.69 -9.61
N PHE A 93 4.09 0.60 -9.53
CA PHE A 93 5.49 0.68 -9.16
C PHE A 93 6.28 1.51 -10.19
N ALA A 94 6.10 1.24 -11.48
CA ALA A 94 6.71 2.01 -12.55
C ALA A 94 6.29 3.50 -12.51
N GLU A 95 5.02 3.80 -12.26
CA GLU A 95 4.56 5.19 -12.12
C GLU A 95 5.23 5.89 -10.93
N LYS A 96 5.40 5.19 -9.80
CA LYS A 96 6.10 5.72 -8.62
C LYS A 96 7.58 5.98 -8.88
N ILE A 97 8.26 5.10 -9.62
CA ILE A 97 9.67 5.30 -9.99
C ILE A 97 9.81 6.53 -10.92
N ARG A 98 8.94 6.64 -11.93
CA ARG A 98 8.90 7.83 -12.79
C ARG A 98 8.60 9.11 -11.98
N ALA A 99 7.65 9.03 -11.04
CA ALA A 99 7.30 10.13 -10.14
C ALA A 99 8.45 10.60 -9.27
N LEU A 100 9.22 9.65 -8.73
CA LEU A 100 10.43 9.89 -7.98
C LEU A 100 11.49 10.56 -8.85
N ALA A 101 11.68 10.10 -10.09
CA ALA A 101 12.65 10.68 -11.02
C ALA A 101 12.41 12.16 -11.33
N GLU A 102 11.15 12.56 -11.53
CA GLU A 102 10.84 13.94 -11.93
C GLU A 102 10.87 14.94 -10.78
N ARG A 103 10.56 14.50 -9.55
CA ARG A 103 10.29 15.42 -8.43
C ARG A 103 11.08 15.13 -7.16
N THR A 104 11.72 13.96 -7.07
CA THR A 104 12.48 13.45 -5.92
C THR A 104 11.82 13.73 -4.58
N ARG A 105 10.52 13.44 -4.45
CA ARG A 105 9.76 13.75 -3.23
C ARG A 105 9.86 12.61 -2.20
N PRO A 106 9.92 12.94 -0.89
CA PRO A 106 9.88 11.98 0.22
C PRO A 106 8.86 10.85 0.09
N ARG A 107 7.62 11.17 -0.30
CA ARG A 107 6.55 10.16 -0.44
C ARG A 107 6.81 9.18 -1.57
N ASP A 108 7.30 9.67 -2.70
CA ASP A 108 7.63 8.82 -3.84
C ASP A 108 8.84 7.93 -3.49
N LEU A 109 9.82 8.45 -2.73
CA LEU A 109 10.97 7.66 -2.23
C LEU A 109 10.50 6.57 -1.27
N TYR A 110 9.66 6.93 -0.30
CA TYR A 110 9.06 6.02 0.66
C TYR A 110 8.31 4.89 -0.04
N ASP A 111 7.47 5.23 -1.02
CA ASP A 111 6.71 4.26 -1.79
C ASP A 111 7.64 3.35 -2.60
N VAL A 112 8.56 3.89 -3.41
CA VAL A 112 9.46 3.11 -4.28
C VAL A 112 10.27 2.09 -3.49
N ILE A 113 10.88 2.49 -2.36
CA ILE A 113 11.67 1.58 -1.54
C ILE A 113 10.78 0.51 -0.89
N ASN A 114 9.59 0.85 -0.42
CA ASN A 114 8.68 -0.15 0.15
C ASN A 114 8.09 -1.09 -0.90
N PHE A 115 7.88 -0.64 -2.14
CA PHE A 115 7.60 -1.51 -3.27
C PHE A 115 8.80 -2.44 -3.52
N PHE A 116 10.03 -1.93 -3.54
CA PHE A 116 11.22 -2.74 -3.74
C PHE A 116 11.41 -3.83 -2.67
N ARG A 117 11.21 -3.51 -1.39
CA ARG A 117 11.36 -4.43 -0.25
C ARG A 117 10.36 -5.59 -0.23
N ARG A 118 9.24 -5.46 -0.95
CA ARG A 118 8.17 -6.47 -0.98
C ARG A 118 8.64 -7.76 -1.66
N PRO A 119 8.35 -8.96 -1.10
CA PRO A 119 8.72 -10.23 -1.72
C PRO A 119 8.22 -10.39 -3.16
N GLU A 120 7.05 -9.81 -3.48
CA GLU A 120 6.44 -9.82 -4.80
C GLU A 120 7.31 -9.14 -5.85
N SER A 121 8.11 -8.16 -5.47
CA SER A 121 8.98 -7.41 -6.40
C SER A 121 10.18 -8.22 -6.87
N LYS A 122 10.56 -9.29 -6.17
CA LYS A 122 11.80 -10.04 -6.42
C LYS A 122 12.04 -10.32 -7.91
N ASN A 123 11.03 -10.84 -8.59
CA ASN A 123 11.13 -11.28 -9.99
C ASN A 123 10.46 -10.32 -10.99
N LEU A 124 10.15 -9.08 -10.58
CA LEU A 124 9.40 -8.12 -11.41
C LEU A 124 10.29 -7.05 -12.07
N ALA A 125 11.60 -7.07 -11.86
CA ALA A 125 12.51 -6.04 -12.36
C ALA A 125 12.36 -5.81 -13.88
N THR A 126 12.36 -6.89 -14.68
CA THR A 126 12.22 -6.81 -16.14
C THR A 126 10.91 -6.14 -16.56
N ASP A 127 9.79 -6.55 -15.96
CA ASP A 127 8.47 -5.99 -16.31
C ASP A 127 8.31 -4.55 -15.83
N VAL A 128 8.76 -4.24 -14.61
CA VAL A 128 8.76 -2.88 -14.06
C VAL A 128 9.60 -1.96 -14.94
N ARG A 129 10.81 -2.39 -15.33
CA ARG A 129 11.68 -1.63 -16.23
C ARG A 129 11.03 -1.38 -17.59
N ARG A 130 10.38 -2.39 -18.17
CA ARG A 130 9.66 -2.28 -19.46
C ARG A 130 8.53 -1.25 -19.38
N VAL A 131 7.71 -1.30 -18.33
CA VAL A 131 6.59 -0.35 -18.14
C VAL A 131 7.11 1.05 -17.83
N LEU A 132 8.14 1.16 -17.00
CA LEU A 132 8.81 2.42 -16.68
C LEU A 132 9.37 3.09 -17.94
N GLN A 133 10.02 2.36 -18.83
CA GLN A 133 10.50 2.89 -20.11
C GLN A 133 9.38 3.54 -20.91
N LYS A 134 8.25 2.84 -21.10
CA LYS A 134 7.08 3.37 -21.82
C LYS A 134 6.57 4.68 -21.18
N LYS A 135 6.54 4.74 -19.84
CA LYS A 135 6.10 5.92 -19.09
C LYS A 135 7.10 7.09 -19.23
N CYS A 136 8.40 6.81 -19.17
CA CYS A 136 9.44 7.80 -19.41
C CYS A 136 9.37 8.37 -20.83
N ASP A 137 9.23 7.50 -21.84
CA ASP A 137 9.10 7.91 -23.25
C ASP A 137 7.88 8.82 -23.46
N PHE A 138 6.73 8.46 -22.87
CA PHE A 138 5.51 9.26 -22.93
C PHE A 138 5.66 10.65 -22.28
N LYS A 139 6.50 10.76 -21.25
CA LYS A 139 6.79 12.03 -20.57
C LYS A 139 7.97 12.79 -21.17
N GLY A 140 8.73 12.18 -22.09
CA GLY A 140 9.92 12.77 -22.68
C GLY A 140 11.09 12.90 -21.69
N ILE A 141 11.19 12.01 -20.70
CA ILE A 141 12.29 11.97 -19.74
C ILE A 141 13.17 10.74 -19.97
N SER A 142 14.44 10.83 -19.57
CA SER A 142 15.34 9.67 -19.60
C SER A 142 14.98 8.66 -18.50
N MET A 143 15.45 7.42 -18.67
CA MET A 143 15.37 6.42 -17.60
C MET A 143 16.12 6.93 -16.36
N PRO A 144 15.51 6.84 -15.16
CA PRO A 144 16.17 7.31 -13.96
C PRO A 144 17.35 6.42 -13.58
N THR A 145 18.38 7.06 -13.06
CA THR A 145 19.56 6.44 -12.45
C THR A 145 19.76 7.01 -11.05
N LEU A 146 20.54 6.32 -10.21
CA LEU A 146 20.91 6.82 -8.88
C LEU A 146 21.53 8.23 -8.95
N ALA A 147 22.40 8.46 -9.94
CA ALA A 147 23.07 9.75 -10.13
C ALA A 147 22.09 10.91 -10.39
N ASN A 148 20.94 10.66 -11.02
CA ASN A 148 19.92 11.69 -11.22
C ASN A 148 19.26 12.13 -9.92
N LEU A 149 19.11 11.21 -8.95
CA LEU A 149 18.47 11.48 -7.68
C LEU A 149 19.44 12.12 -6.68
N GLU A 150 20.73 11.77 -6.75
CA GLU A 150 21.75 12.22 -5.79
C GLU A 150 21.86 13.75 -5.71
N SER A 151 21.71 14.45 -6.84
CA SER A 151 21.69 15.92 -6.89
C SER A 151 20.52 16.57 -6.12
N HIS A 152 19.50 15.79 -5.77
CA HIS A 152 18.30 16.24 -5.07
C HIS A 152 18.20 15.69 -3.64
N ARG A 153 19.24 15.00 -3.14
CA ARG A 153 19.25 14.37 -1.80
C ARG A 153 18.88 15.35 -0.69
N GLU A 154 19.53 16.51 -0.65
CA GLU A 154 19.32 17.51 0.41
C GLU A 154 17.90 18.07 0.41
N ALA A 155 17.35 18.35 -0.78
CA ALA A 155 15.97 18.82 -0.92
C ALA A 155 14.96 17.74 -0.49
N CYS A 156 15.24 16.48 -0.83
CA CYS A 156 14.42 15.35 -0.39
C CYS A 156 14.46 15.20 1.14
N PHE A 157 15.66 15.22 1.73
CA PHE A 157 15.88 15.15 3.17
C PHE A 157 15.13 16.26 3.92
N ALA A 158 15.25 17.51 3.46
CA ALA A 158 14.57 18.66 4.07
C ALA A 158 13.04 18.51 4.07
N GLY A 159 12.47 17.81 3.09
CA GLY A 159 11.04 17.52 3.01
C GLY A 159 10.58 16.30 3.82
N TRP A 160 11.48 15.44 4.28
CA TRP A 160 11.17 14.09 4.80
C TRP A 160 10.14 14.13 5.92
N THR A 161 10.45 14.85 7.00
CA THR A 161 9.58 14.96 8.18
C THR A 161 8.25 15.63 7.84
N ALA A 162 8.28 16.78 7.16
CA ALA A 162 7.08 17.55 6.88
C ALA A 162 6.06 16.77 6.02
N GLN A 163 6.54 15.96 5.07
CA GLN A 163 5.67 15.23 4.15
C GLN A 163 5.15 13.90 4.68
N LEU A 164 5.89 13.23 5.57
CA LEU A 164 5.61 11.85 6.02
C LEU A 164 5.21 11.73 7.50
N ALA A 165 5.65 12.61 8.40
CA ALA A 165 5.43 12.41 9.85
C ALA A 165 3.96 12.32 10.26
N HIS A 166 3.07 13.01 9.55
CA HIS A 166 1.61 12.98 9.80
C HIS A 166 0.90 11.81 9.08
N GLN A 167 1.60 11.10 8.19
CA GLN A 167 1.05 9.99 7.40
C GLN A 167 1.45 8.62 7.97
N LEU A 168 2.54 8.56 8.73
CA LEU A 168 3.13 7.33 9.23
C LEU A 168 2.95 7.20 10.75
N GLN A 169 2.91 5.96 11.24
CA GLN A 169 2.82 5.70 12.69
C GLN A 169 4.09 6.13 13.44
N ALA A 170 5.25 5.92 12.81
CA ALA A 170 6.54 6.43 13.23
C ALA A 170 7.34 6.79 11.99
N LEU A 171 8.12 7.87 12.04
CA LEU A 171 8.94 8.28 10.90
C LEU A 171 10.26 7.49 10.90
N PRO A 172 10.55 6.68 9.86
CA PRO A 172 11.84 6.04 9.74
C PRO A 172 12.96 7.07 9.48
N PRO A 173 14.21 6.80 9.87
CA PRO A 173 15.35 7.62 9.47
C PRO A 173 15.43 7.75 7.94
N PHE A 174 15.73 8.93 7.43
CA PHE A 174 15.82 9.17 5.99
C PHE A 174 16.85 8.27 5.32
N GLU A 175 18.00 8.11 5.96
CA GLU A 175 19.14 7.30 5.52
C GLU A 175 18.72 5.84 5.29
N SER A 176 17.80 5.32 6.12
CA SER A 176 17.29 3.94 5.95
C SER A 176 16.50 3.72 4.66
N PHE A 177 16.09 4.78 3.98
CA PHE A 177 15.42 4.73 2.67
C PHE A 177 16.36 5.19 1.55
N TRP A 178 17.12 6.27 1.78
CA TRP A 178 18.01 6.81 0.76
C TRP A 178 19.12 5.83 0.40
N ASP A 179 19.74 5.20 1.40
CA ASP A 179 20.89 4.32 1.18
C ASP A 179 20.48 3.01 0.46
N GLU A 180 19.18 2.65 0.49
CA GLU A 180 18.65 1.52 -0.26
C GLU A 180 18.48 1.80 -1.76
N LEU A 181 18.56 3.06 -2.21
CA LEU A 181 18.46 3.39 -3.63
C LEU A 181 19.52 2.69 -4.47
N GLN A 182 20.74 2.48 -3.94
CA GLN A 182 21.78 1.75 -4.64
C GLN A 182 21.37 0.30 -4.93
N ALA A 183 20.85 -0.40 -3.92
CA ALA A 183 20.38 -1.78 -4.10
C ALA A 183 19.16 -1.85 -5.03
N PHE A 184 18.25 -0.88 -4.91
CA PHE A 184 17.09 -0.76 -5.79
C PHE A 184 17.48 -0.54 -7.27
N PHE A 185 18.37 0.40 -7.58
CA PHE A 185 18.80 0.62 -8.96
C PHE A 185 19.59 -0.56 -9.51
N ASN A 186 20.44 -1.21 -8.70
CA ASN A 186 21.10 -2.44 -9.12
C ASN A 186 20.08 -3.53 -9.51
N TRP A 187 19.01 -3.70 -8.72
CA TRP A 187 17.92 -4.63 -9.04
C TRP A 187 17.17 -4.25 -10.32
N LEU A 188 16.93 -2.95 -10.54
CA LEU A 188 16.20 -2.47 -11.71
C LEU A 188 17.03 -2.54 -13.01
N GLU A 189 18.33 -2.26 -12.92
CA GLU A 189 19.26 -2.18 -14.05
C GLU A 189 19.79 -3.54 -14.48
N HIS A 190 19.92 -4.47 -13.53
CA HIS A 190 20.50 -5.80 -13.76
C HIS A 190 19.53 -6.93 -13.37
N PRO A 191 18.35 -7.04 -14.02
CA PRO A 191 17.35 -8.07 -13.71
C PRO A 191 17.86 -9.50 -13.93
N GLU A 192 18.92 -9.69 -14.73
CA GLU A 192 19.57 -10.96 -14.98
C GLU A 192 20.44 -11.46 -13.80
N ILE A 193 20.84 -10.56 -12.91
CA ILE A 193 21.66 -10.92 -11.75
C ILE A 193 20.75 -11.53 -10.68
N VAL A 194 20.96 -12.81 -10.39
CA VAL A 194 20.27 -13.49 -9.30
C VAL A 194 20.74 -12.89 -7.97
N ILE A 195 19.93 -11.99 -7.39
CA ILE A 195 20.20 -11.46 -6.05
C ILE A 195 19.99 -12.59 -5.04
N GLN A 196 21.03 -12.87 -4.25
CA GLN A 196 20.94 -13.85 -3.17
C GLN A 196 19.87 -13.39 -2.17
N THR A 197 18.77 -14.14 -2.09
CA THR A 197 17.70 -13.78 -1.16
C THR A 197 18.02 -14.19 0.25
N LEU A 198 17.71 -13.30 1.19
CA LEU A 198 17.71 -13.60 2.61
C LEU A 198 16.83 -14.82 2.87
N GLN A 199 17.33 -15.72 3.71
CA GLN A 199 16.59 -16.89 4.15
C GLN A 199 15.56 -16.52 5.20
N ASP A 200 14.56 -17.37 5.37
CA ASP A 200 13.57 -17.23 6.42
C ASP A 200 14.24 -17.40 7.79
N ILE A 201 13.77 -16.65 8.79
CA ILE A 201 14.31 -16.76 10.14
C ILE A 201 14.08 -18.20 10.68
N PRO A 202 15.10 -18.83 11.29
CA PRO A 202 14.95 -20.15 11.89
C PRO A 202 13.77 -20.20 12.86
N SER A 203 12.94 -21.23 12.73
CA SER A 203 11.72 -21.38 13.53
C SER A 203 11.58 -22.79 14.11
N GLN A 204 10.74 -22.93 15.12
CA GLN A 204 10.44 -24.22 15.72
C GLN A 204 9.63 -25.11 14.76
N ARG A 205 9.89 -26.42 14.78
CA ARG A 205 9.12 -27.41 14.02
C ARG A 205 7.64 -27.35 14.42
N GLY A 206 6.75 -27.46 13.43
CA GLY A 206 5.30 -27.40 13.63
C GLY A 206 4.72 -25.99 13.71
N THR A 207 5.52 -24.94 13.43
CA THR A 207 4.99 -23.59 13.26
C THR A 207 4.65 -23.29 11.80
N THR A 208 3.54 -22.58 11.57
CA THR A 208 3.08 -22.17 10.24
C THR A 208 3.01 -20.66 10.12
N HIS A 209 3.32 -20.10 8.96
CA HIS A 209 3.19 -18.66 8.72
C HIS A 209 1.74 -18.22 8.91
N ASP A 210 1.55 -17.09 9.59
CA ASP A 210 0.23 -16.47 9.70
C ASP A 210 0.00 -15.58 8.47
N THR A 211 -0.77 -16.08 7.50
CA THR A 211 -1.06 -15.38 6.24
C THR A 211 -2.28 -14.48 6.33
N THR A 212 -2.75 -14.16 7.54
CA THR A 212 -3.92 -13.31 7.75
C THR A 212 -3.69 -11.96 7.06
N PRO A 213 -4.52 -11.57 6.07
CA PRO A 213 -4.27 -10.37 5.28
C PRO A 213 -4.08 -9.11 6.15
N LEU A 214 -3.11 -8.29 5.76
CA LEU A 214 -2.91 -6.94 6.30
C LEU A 214 -4.00 -6.07 5.69
N ASP A 215 -5.12 -6.03 6.37
CA ASP A 215 -6.04 -4.94 6.15
C ASP A 215 -5.47 -3.72 6.89
N ILE A 216 -4.53 -3.02 6.24
CA ILE A 216 -3.83 -1.79 6.70
C ILE A 216 -4.81 -0.71 7.19
N TRP A 217 -6.10 -0.85 6.86
CA TRP A 217 -7.20 0.03 7.22
C TRP A 217 -8.35 -0.64 8.00
N ARG A 218 -8.22 -1.91 8.43
CA ARG A 218 -9.31 -2.63 9.14
C ARG A 218 -9.72 -2.04 10.46
N TYR A 219 -8.79 -1.38 11.11
CA TYR A 219 -8.97 -0.92 12.46
C TYR A 219 -8.87 0.59 12.46
N GLY A 220 -10.04 1.22 12.33
CA GLY A 220 -10.22 2.56 12.85
C GLY A 220 -9.64 2.64 14.26
N SER A 221 -9.11 3.82 14.58
CA SER A 221 -8.38 4.22 15.79
C SER A 221 -9.03 3.88 17.15
N GLY A 222 -9.31 2.61 17.47
CA GLY A 222 -10.17 2.31 18.62
C GLY A 222 -10.17 0.90 19.23
N THR A 223 -9.45 -0.11 18.70
CA THR A 223 -9.39 -1.44 19.35
C THR A 223 -8.04 -1.65 20.06
N PRO A 224 -7.98 -1.74 21.42
CA PRO A 224 -6.72 -1.69 22.17
C PRO A 224 -5.71 -2.82 21.89
N GLY A 225 -6.15 -4.00 21.43
CA GLY A 225 -5.26 -5.15 21.15
C GLY A 225 -4.74 -5.26 19.71
N LEU A 226 -5.46 -4.73 18.72
CA LEU A 226 -5.11 -4.84 17.29
C LEU A 226 -4.04 -3.81 16.89
N SER A 227 -3.94 -2.71 17.63
CA SER A 227 -2.93 -1.66 17.44
C SER A 227 -1.48 -2.13 17.60
N MET A 228 -1.24 -3.21 18.35
CA MET A 228 0.11 -3.69 18.65
C MET A 228 0.75 -4.44 17.49
N LEU A 229 0.03 -5.42 16.92
CA LEU A 229 0.54 -6.17 15.77
C LEU A 229 0.71 -5.26 14.57
N ASP A 230 -0.16 -4.27 14.40
CA ASP A 230 -0.04 -3.27 13.34
C ASP A 230 1.21 -2.41 13.51
N ARG A 231 1.55 -2.00 14.75
CA ARG A 231 2.83 -1.32 15.04
C ARG A 231 4.04 -2.19 14.70
N ILE A 232 3.99 -3.48 15.05
CA ILE A 232 5.10 -4.41 14.79
C ILE A 232 5.26 -4.68 13.28
N ARG A 233 4.14 -4.86 12.56
CA ARG A 233 4.13 -4.99 11.10
C ARG A 233 4.62 -3.73 10.41
N PHE A 234 4.16 -2.56 10.85
CA PHE A 234 4.65 -1.27 10.38
C PHE A 234 6.17 -1.19 10.58
N ALA A 235 6.67 -1.48 11.77
CA ALA A 235 8.09 -1.46 12.06
C ALA A 235 8.87 -2.45 11.18
N ALA A 236 8.39 -3.68 11.05
CA ALA A 236 9.01 -4.70 10.21
C ALA A 236 9.10 -4.26 8.74
N ALA A 237 7.99 -3.76 8.17
CA ALA A 237 7.95 -3.28 6.78
C ALA A 237 8.89 -2.09 6.52
N ASN A 238 9.15 -1.29 7.56
CA ASN A 238 10.03 -0.13 7.51
C ASN A 238 11.45 -0.42 8.05
N HIS A 239 11.78 -1.69 8.33
CA HIS A 239 13.04 -2.12 8.94
C HIS A 239 13.39 -1.35 10.23
N LEU A 240 12.39 -1.10 11.08
CA LEU A 240 12.53 -0.46 12.38
C LEU A 240 12.49 -1.48 13.51
N CYS A 241 13.29 -1.23 14.54
CA CYS A 241 13.24 -1.98 15.78
C CYS A 241 11.94 -1.66 16.55
N VAL A 242 11.51 -2.61 17.37
CA VAL A 242 10.38 -2.45 18.27
C VAL A 242 10.85 -2.69 19.69
N GLU A 243 10.52 -1.77 20.59
CA GLU A 243 10.61 -2.00 22.02
C GLU A 243 9.34 -2.70 22.51
N ILE A 244 9.48 -3.88 23.12
CA ILE A 244 8.37 -4.65 23.68
C ILE A 244 8.52 -4.81 25.19
N LEU A 245 7.45 -4.58 25.94
CA LEU A 245 7.33 -4.98 27.34
C LEU A 245 6.69 -6.37 27.39
N TYR A 246 7.41 -7.37 27.88
CA TYR A 246 7.02 -8.78 27.79
C TYR A 246 6.96 -9.46 29.15
N THR A 247 5.92 -10.24 29.40
CA THR A 247 5.79 -11.09 30.60
C THR A 247 6.22 -12.51 30.30
N ARG A 248 7.24 -12.99 31.02
CA ARG A 248 7.73 -14.37 30.92
C ARG A 248 6.82 -15.35 31.67
N GLU A 249 7.07 -16.64 31.52
CA GLU A 249 6.28 -17.71 32.17
C GLU A 249 6.36 -17.70 33.69
N ASP A 250 7.49 -17.26 34.23
CA ASP A 250 7.73 -17.05 35.66
C ASP A 250 7.05 -15.78 36.20
N GLY A 251 6.31 -15.04 35.37
CA GLY A 251 5.65 -13.79 35.72
C GLY A 251 6.57 -12.56 35.70
N GLN A 252 7.87 -12.71 35.44
CA GLN A 252 8.79 -11.58 35.35
C GLN A 252 8.53 -10.75 34.09
N ARG A 253 8.59 -9.43 34.25
CA ARG A 253 8.45 -8.48 33.15
C ARG A 253 9.82 -7.97 32.72
N ASN A 254 10.10 -8.05 31.43
CA ASN A 254 11.32 -7.55 30.83
C ASN A 254 11.01 -6.74 29.58
N THR A 255 11.84 -5.74 29.32
CA THR A 255 11.81 -4.96 28.08
C THR A 255 12.84 -5.50 27.10
N TYR A 256 12.45 -5.65 25.84
CA TYR A 256 13.34 -6.07 24.76
C TYR A 256 13.24 -5.12 23.58
N ILE A 257 14.38 -4.75 22.99
CA ILE A 257 14.43 -4.14 21.66
C ILE A 257 14.63 -5.27 20.65
N ILE A 258 13.71 -5.41 19.71
CA ILE A 258 13.67 -6.52 18.76
C ILE A 258 13.64 -6.05 17.31
N GLU A 259 14.18 -6.89 16.43
CA GLU A 259 14.05 -6.80 14.97
C GLU A 259 13.01 -7.82 14.51
N PRO A 260 11.79 -7.39 14.18
CA PRO A 260 10.70 -8.30 13.84
C PRO A 260 10.86 -8.87 12.42
N TYR A 261 10.94 -10.21 12.30
CA TYR A 261 11.05 -10.89 10.99
C TYR A 261 9.81 -11.67 10.57
N SER A 262 9.19 -12.46 11.46
CA SER A 262 8.09 -13.34 11.06
C SER A 262 6.99 -13.46 12.11
N LEU A 263 5.75 -13.62 11.64
CA LEU A 263 4.57 -13.93 12.45
C LEU A 263 4.10 -15.36 12.14
N ARG A 264 4.09 -16.23 13.14
CA ARG A 264 3.77 -17.66 12.97
C ARG A 264 2.80 -18.14 14.03
N ARG A 265 2.04 -19.20 13.75
CA ARG A 265 1.26 -19.93 14.77
C ARG A 265 1.97 -21.21 15.13
N ASN A 266 1.94 -21.58 16.40
CA ASN A 266 2.37 -22.91 16.85
C ASN A 266 1.21 -23.92 16.81
N VAL A 267 1.52 -25.18 17.12
CA VAL A 267 0.53 -26.28 17.17
C VAL A 267 -0.63 -26.02 18.15
N ASP A 268 -0.38 -25.25 19.21
CA ASP A 268 -1.38 -24.84 20.20
C ASP A 268 -2.15 -23.58 19.78
N SER A 269 -2.05 -23.16 18.52
CA SER A 269 -2.68 -21.95 17.96
C SER A 269 -2.25 -20.62 18.60
N HIS A 270 -1.18 -20.60 19.40
CA HIS A 270 -0.58 -19.36 19.88
C HIS A 270 0.16 -18.65 18.74
N LEU A 271 -0.04 -17.35 18.65
CA LEU A 271 0.64 -16.48 17.70
C LEU A 271 2.00 -16.06 18.28
N LEU A 272 3.05 -16.21 17.47
CA LEU A 272 4.45 -16.02 17.81
C LEU A 272 5.10 -15.01 16.87
N ILE A 273 5.82 -14.05 17.45
CA ILE A 273 6.72 -13.16 16.73
C ILE A 273 8.13 -13.74 16.80
N TYR A 274 8.65 -14.15 15.67
CA TYR A 274 10.05 -14.52 15.49
C TYR A 274 10.86 -13.27 15.17
N ALA A 275 11.84 -12.98 16.01
CA ALA A 275 12.63 -11.77 15.96
C ALA A 275 14.07 -12.02 16.43
N LEU A 276 14.98 -11.10 16.06
CA LEU A 276 16.28 -10.99 16.72
C LEU A 276 16.19 -10.00 17.87
N LYS A 277 16.84 -10.28 19.00
CA LYS A 277 17.14 -9.23 19.99
C LYS A 277 18.14 -8.26 19.37
N HIS A 278 17.80 -6.98 19.26
CA HIS A 278 18.66 -6.02 18.56
C HIS A 278 20.09 -5.94 19.12
N PRO A 279 20.33 -5.93 20.45
CA PRO A 279 21.69 -5.84 20.99
C PRO A 279 22.54 -7.11 20.83
N THR A 280 21.95 -8.29 20.99
CA THR A 280 22.70 -9.58 21.02
C THR A 280 22.58 -10.37 19.73
N LYS A 281 21.64 -10.01 18.85
CA LYS A 281 21.26 -10.75 17.64
C LYS A 281 20.81 -12.19 17.89
N ASP A 282 20.40 -12.51 19.13
CA ASP A 282 19.82 -13.81 19.44
C ASP A 282 18.43 -13.95 18.82
N ILE A 283 18.18 -15.07 18.15
CA ILE A 283 16.84 -15.44 17.68
C ILE A 283 15.96 -15.78 18.89
N ARG A 284 14.76 -15.18 18.94
CA ARG A 284 13.73 -15.49 19.94
C ARG A 284 12.34 -15.50 19.32
N ALA A 285 11.47 -16.28 19.92
CA ALA A 285 10.04 -16.27 19.66
C ALA A 285 9.31 -15.64 20.87
N PHE A 286 8.47 -14.64 20.61
CA PHE A 286 7.65 -13.97 21.62
C PHE A 286 6.18 -14.30 21.36
N ARG A 287 5.49 -14.87 22.34
CA ARG A 287 4.04 -15.07 22.22
C ARG A 287 3.32 -13.72 22.30
N THR A 288 2.44 -13.44 21.34
CA THR A 288 1.82 -12.12 21.24
C THR A 288 0.88 -11.82 22.40
N ASP A 289 0.27 -12.85 23.00
CA ASP A 289 -0.60 -12.74 24.18
C ASP A 289 0.14 -12.38 25.48
N ARG A 290 1.48 -12.45 25.47
CA ARG A 290 2.34 -12.10 26.61
C ARG A 290 3.05 -10.76 26.45
N ILE A 291 2.84 -10.07 25.32
CA ILE A 291 3.32 -8.70 25.10
C ILE A 291 2.30 -7.75 25.74
N ILE A 292 2.78 -6.94 26.68
CA ILE A 292 1.96 -5.92 27.35
C ILE A 292 1.91 -4.65 26.48
N GLU A 293 3.06 -4.26 25.94
CA GLU A 293 3.22 -3.04 25.15
C GLU A 293 4.21 -3.26 24.01
N ALA A 294 4.00 -2.59 22.88
CA ALA A 294 4.95 -2.52 21.78
C ALA A 294 5.04 -1.09 21.26
N LYS A 295 6.25 -0.55 21.18
CA LYS A 295 6.54 0.81 20.72
C LYS A 295 7.55 0.75 19.57
N VAL A 296 7.17 1.35 18.44
CA VAL A 296 8.08 1.49 17.29
C VAL A 296 9.16 2.50 17.66
N THR A 297 10.42 2.15 17.45
CA THR A 297 11.56 3.03 17.73
C THR A 297 12.02 3.73 16.45
N SER A 298 12.87 4.74 16.58
CA SER A 298 13.56 5.37 15.44
C SER A 298 14.82 4.61 15.02
N GLN A 299 15.13 3.47 15.65
CA GLN A 299 16.32 2.68 15.37
C GLN A 299 16.02 1.72 14.22
N SER A 300 16.65 1.92 13.07
CA SER A 300 16.57 0.98 11.95
C SER A 300 17.49 -0.22 12.16
N PHE A 301 17.21 -1.30 11.44
CA PHE A 301 18.09 -2.46 11.31
C PHE A 301 18.25 -2.85 9.85
N ILE A 302 19.35 -3.52 9.52
CA ILE A 302 19.53 -4.15 8.21
C ILE A 302 19.09 -5.61 8.34
N PRO A 303 18.09 -6.08 7.56
CA PRO A 303 17.59 -7.44 7.68
C PRO A 303 18.68 -8.49 7.49
N SER A 304 18.84 -9.38 8.47
CA SER A 304 19.66 -10.60 8.37
C SER A 304 18.88 -11.79 7.81
N TYR A 305 17.55 -11.72 7.87
CA TYR A 305 16.60 -12.71 7.39
C TYR A 305 15.51 -12.04 6.56
N ARG A 306 14.72 -12.82 5.82
CA ARG A 306 13.56 -12.32 5.10
C ARG A 306 12.54 -11.76 6.10
N VAL A 307 12.06 -10.53 5.84
CA VAL A 307 10.95 -9.95 6.60
C VAL A 307 9.63 -10.43 5.99
N GLU A 308 8.91 -11.25 6.74
CA GLU A 308 7.67 -11.94 6.33
C GLU A 308 6.41 -11.30 6.94
N PHE A 309 6.55 -10.16 7.61
CA PHE A 309 5.44 -9.44 8.25
C PHE A 309 4.46 -8.78 7.27
N LEU A 310 4.75 -8.84 5.97
CA LEU A 310 3.84 -8.44 4.90
C LEU A 310 3.14 -9.69 4.38
N PRO A 311 1.80 -9.70 4.22
CA PRO A 311 1.13 -10.81 3.58
C PRO A 311 1.58 -10.79 2.12
N ALA A 312 1.65 -11.98 1.52
CA ALA A 312 1.67 -12.05 0.08
C ALA A 312 0.46 -11.25 -0.44
N GLY A 313 0.72 -10.23 -1.26
CA GLY A 313 -0.30 -9.57 -2.07
C GLY A 313 -1.07 -10.61 -2.88
N PRO A 314 -2.23 -10.26 -3.46
CA PRO A 314 -3.05 -11.22 -4.18
C PRO A 314 -2.19 -11.96 -5.21
N LEU A 315 -1.94 -13.24 -4.94
CA LEU A 315 -1.32 -14.16 -5.87
C LEU A 315 -2.19 -14.12 -7.12
N ASN A 316 -1.55 -13.98 -8.29
CA ASN A 316 -2.18 -14.19 -9.58
C ASN A 316 -2.79 -15.59 -9.58
N THR A 317 -4.06 -15.70 -9.20
CA THR A 317 -4.89 -16.81 -9.59
C THR A 317 -5.23 -16.52 -11.03
N SER A 318 -4.51 -17.16 -11.94
CA SER A 318 -4.92 -17.25 -13.34
C SER A 318 -6.29 -17.89 -13.37
N ILE A 319 -7.34 -17.08 -13.34
CA ILE A 319 -8.66 -17.55 -13.72
C ILE A 319 -8.57 -17.75 -15.23
N SER A 320 -8.40 -19.02 -15.62
CA SER A 320 -8.60 -19.44 -16.99
C SER A 320 -9.99 -18.98 -17.42
N VAL A 321 -10.04 -18.02 -18.34
CA VAL A 321 -11.29 -17.63 -19.00
C VAL A 321 -11.63 -18.77 -19.97
N THR A 322 -12.29 -19.81 -19.45
CA THR A 322 -13.11 -20.66 -20.31
C THR A 322 -14.32 -19.85 -20.72
N GLY A 323 -14.35 -19.47 -21.99
CA GLY A 323 -15.45 -18.73 -22.57
C GLY A 323 -16.76 -19.47 -22.42
N SER A 324 -17.70 -18.83 -21.73
CA SER A 324 -19.13 -19.13 -21.86
C SER A 324 -19.83 -17.83 -22.23
N SER A 325 -20.23 -17.76 -23.50
CA SER A 325 -21.20 -16.80 -24.00
C SER A 325 -22.48 -16.84 -23.18
N GLN A 326 -22.92 -15.73 -22.59
CA GLN A 326 -24.33 -15.34 -22.60
C GLN A 326 -24.62 -13.92 -22.07
N ALA A 327 -25.48 -13.24 -22.84
CA ALA A 327 -26.44 -12.21 -22.47
C ALA A 327 -25.94 -10.85 -21.95
N SER A 328 -25.72 -9.93 -22.90
CA SER A 328 -25.72 -8.49 -22.69
C SER A 328 -27.05 -8.02 -22.07
N LEU A 329 -27.00 -7.40 -20.90
CA LEU A 329 -28.10 -6.61 -20.36
C LEU A 329 -28.30 -5.38 -21.25
N GLY A 330 -29.50 -5.28 -21.83
CA GLY A 330 -29.87 -4.30 -22.84
C GLY A 330 -29.79 -2.87 -22.35
N VAL A 331 -28.95 -2.08 -23.02
CA VAL A 331 -29.02 -0.61 -23.02
C VAL A 331 -29.90 -0.20 -24.21
N PRO A 332 -30.92 0.66 -24.04
CA PRO A 332 -31.68 1.18 -25.17
C PRO A 332 -30.78 2.01 -26.09
N LYS A 333 -30.72 1.65 -27.37
CA LYS A 333 -30.08 2.46 -28.41
C LYS A 333 -30.87 3.76 -28.61
N GLU A 334 -30.21 4.90 -28.42
CA GLU A 334 -30.69 6.20 -28.91
C GLU A 334 -30.96 6.11 -30.42
N VAL A 335 -32.19 6.42 -30.81
CA VAL A 335 -32.59 6.63 -32.20
C VAL A 335 -32.09 8.02 -32.60
N ARG A 336 -31.06 8.07 -33.44
CA ARG A 336 -30.67 9.31 -34.15
C ARG A 336 -31.81 9.73 -35.07
N SER A 337 -32.42 10.87 -34.78
CA SER A 337 -33.31 11.56 -35.72
C SER A 337 -32.49 12.16 -36.87
N THR A 338 -32.83 11.77 -38.09
CA THR A 338 -32.38 12.44 -39.32
C THR A 338 -33.12 13.76 -39.50
N PRO A 339 -32.47 14.83 -39.99
CA PRO A 339 -33.14 16.08 -40.32
C PRO A 339 -33.95 15.91 -41.61
N VAL A 340 -35.24 16.26 -41.57
CA VAL A 340 -36.08 16.41 -42.76
C VAL A 340 -35.76 17.76 -43.38
N THR A 341 -35.20 17.73 -44.58
CA THR A 341 -35.17 18.87 -45.51
C THR A 341 -36.48 18.88 -46.28
N SER A 342 -37.22 19.98 -46.29
CA SER A 342 -38.15 20.35 -47.37
C SER A 342 -38.51 21.85 -47.27
N ILE A 343 -38.05 22.57 -48.29
CA ILE A 343 -38.59 23.75 -49.00
C ILE A 343 -39.40 24.76 -48.19
#